data_AF-A0AAW6EIP8-F1
#
_entry.id   AF-A0AAW6EIP8-F1
#
_cell.length_a   1.000
_cell.length_b   1.000
_cell.length_c   1.000
_cell.angle_alpha   90.00
_cell.angle_beta   90.00
_cell.angle_gamma   90.00
#
_symmetry.space_group_name_H-M   'P 1'
#
loop_
_entity.id
_entity.type
_entity.pdbx_description
1 polymer ?
#
loop_
_entity_poly.entity_id
_entity_poly.type
_entity_poly.pdbx_seq_one_letter_code
_entity_poly.pdbx_strand_id
1 'polypeptide(L)'
;MSQMRYREQKYIYGNYMEVNMYPVYACPRSSSRKKKRKPTSKVQERLNQINAERALARLIPANFTDKDYKFELTYAPQNNPADLERAKKDFANFVKRVNRARVKRGLPRMKYIYSIEQGSKSGRIHFHVIMTGGLTINEIASIWGKGYVDKVLPLMFDQTGCAGIAKYFCKQKISDHNNGKHAKRYVASTNCIKPQPQNNDYRLTKRAVQSMAYNCDNSALFENMYQDYYYADCRPFWNEDNGTFYISLFMYRRTAKLNI
;
A
#
# COMPACT_ATOMS: atom_id res chain seq x y z
N MET A 1 18.81 -33.43 -4.91
CA MET A 1 17.54 -32.66 -4.79
C MET A 1 17.89 -31.21 -4.49
N SER A 2 17.26 -30.22 -5.15
CA SER A 2 17.43 -28.81 -4.78
C SER A 2 17.00 -28.64 -3.32
N GLN A 3 17.88 -28.10 -2.46
CA GLN A 3 17.55 -27.86 -1.06
C GLN A 3 16.47 -26.76 -1.00
N MET A 4 15.24 -27.16 -0.68
CA MET A 4 14.12 -26.25 -0.48
C MET A 4 14.11 -25.76 0.97
N ARG A 5 14.04 -24.45 1.16
CA ARG A 5 13.92 -23.80 2.47
C ARG A 5 12.67 -22.94 2.49
N TYR A 6 12.13 -22.67 3.67
CA TYR A 6 11.04 -21.71 3.82
C TYR A 6 11.60 -20.35 4.24
N ARG A 7 11.29 -19.33 3.44
CA ARG A 7 11.62 -17.95 3.76
C ARG A 7 10.49 -17.34 4.60
N GLU A 8 10.83 -16.90 5.79
CA GLU A 8 10.08 -15.93 6.56
C GLU A 8 10.49 -14.53 6.09
N GLN A 9 9.62 -13.86 5.32
CA GLN A 9 9.83 -12.48 4.91
C GLN A 9 8.93 -11.55 5.73
N LYS A 10 9.53 -10.75 6.60
CA LYS A 10 8.85 -9.81 7.49
C LYS A 10 8.90 -8.39 6.95
N TYR A 11 7.78 -7.69 7.01
CA TYR A 11 7.71 -6.24 6.86
C TYR A 11 7.17 -5.66 8.16
N ILE A 12 7.91 -4.75 8.77
CA ILE A 12 7.47 -3.98 9.94
C ILE A 12 7.20 -2.56 9.47
N TYR A 13 6.01 -2.04 9.75
CA TYR A 13 5.58 -0.74 9.27
C TYR A 13 4.59 -0.08 10.24
N GLY A 14 5.00 1.06 10.83
CA GLY A 14 4.23 1.68 11.91
C GLY A 14 4.01 0.71 13.06
N ASN A 15 2.74 0.52 13.44
CA ASN A 15 2.33 -0.45 14.46
C ASN A 15 2.00 -1.84 13.89
N TYR A 16 2.31 -2.13 12.63
CA TYR A 16 1.91 -3.36 11.96
C TYR A 16 3.10 -4.22 11.56
N MET A 17 2.83 -5.51 11.41
CA MET A 17 3.75 -6.48 10.87
C MET A 17 3.03 -7.39 9.86
N GLU A 18 3.65 -7.58 8.71
CA GLU A 18 3.24 -8.59 7.73
C GLU A 18 4.35 -9.62 7.60
N VAL A 19 4.01 -10.90 7.77
CA VAL A 19 4.93 -12.02 7.59
C VAL A 19 4.46 -12.87 6.41
N ASN A 20 5.29 -12.95 5.38
CA ASN A 20 5.09 -13.84 4.25
C ASN A 20 5.98 -15.07 4.41
N MET A 21 5.38 -16.25 4.47
CA MET A 21 6.07 -17.54 4.56
C MET A 21 5.91 -18.28 3.24
N TYR A 22 7.00 -18.54 2.53
CA TYR A 22 6.94 -19.21 1.23
C TYR A 22 8.21 -20.02 0.94
N PRO A 23 8.13 -21.09 0.14
CA PRO A 23 9.30 -21.86 -0.22
C PRO A 23 10.24 -21.07 -1.13
N VAL A 24 11.53 -21.20 -0.88
CA VAL A 24 12.63 -20.74 -1.72
C VAL A 24 13.45 -21.97 -2.09
N TYR A 25 13.65 -22.13 -3.39
CA TYR A 25 14.42 -23.24 -3.94
C TYR A 25 15.83 -22.75 -4.21
N ALA A 26 16.84 -23.42 -3.64
CA ALA A 26 18.22 -23.18 -4.04
C ALA A 26 18.36 -23.62 -5.51
N CYS A 27 18.52 -22.67 -6.44
CA CYS A 27 18.78 -23.01 -7.84
C CYS A 27 20.17 -23.65 -7.93
N PRO A 28 20.29 -24.94 -8.27
CA PRO A 28 21.58 -25.50 -8.65
C PRO A 28 21.99 -24.82 -9.96
N ARG A 29 23.27 -24.42 -10.09
CA ARG A 29 23.82 -23.83 -11.32
C ARG A 29 23.58 -24.71 -12.57
N SER A 30 23.24 -25.99 -12.41
CA SER A 30 23.08 -27.00 -13.47
C SER A 30 21.64 -27.43 -13.79
N SER A 31 20.59 -26.87 -13.17
CA SER A 31 19.22 -27.27 -13.55
C SER A 31 18.85 -26.68 -14.91
N SER A 32 18.52 -27.54 -15.89
CA SER A 32 18.00 -27.12 -17.19
C SER A 32 16.84 -26.14 -16.99
N ARG A 33 17.01 -24.93 -17.51
CA ARG A 33 16.06 -23.82 -17.30
C ARG A 33 14.72 -24.26 -17.89
N LYS A 34 13.69 -24.49 -17.06
CA LYS A 34 12.33 -24.77 -17.54
C LYS A 34 11.94 -23.69 -18.56
N LYS A 35 11.27 -24.08 -19.65
CA LYS A 35 10.78 -23.14 -20.67
C LYS A 35 10.00 -22.01 -19.98
N LYS A 36 10.40 -20.76 -20.22
CA LYS A 36 9.70 -19.58 -19.68
C LYS A 36 8.27 -19.58 -20.22
N ARG A 37 7.29 -19.81 -19.35
CA ARG A 37 5.88 -19.56 -19.67
C ARG A 37 5.62 -18.08 -19.37
N LYS A 38 5.28 -17.29 -20.39
CA LYS A 38 4.85 -15.91 -20.16
C LYS A 38 3.46 -15.96 -19.51
N PRO A 39 3.24 -15.35 -18.33
CA PRO A 39 1.89 -15.23 -17.80
C PRO A 39 1.02 -14.48 -18.82
N THR A 40 -0.27 -14.81 -18.85
CA THR A 40 -1.21 -14.04 -19.67
C THR A 40 -1.25 -12.59 -19.18
N SER A 41 -1.52 -11.64 -20.08
CA SER A 41 -1.60 -10.21 -19.74
C SER A 41 -2.51 -9.95 -18.54
N LYS A 42 -3.67 -10.64 -18.47
CA LYS A 42 -4.63 -10.54 -17.36
C LYS A 42 -4.07 -11.01 -16.01
N VAL A 43 -3.33 -12.13 -15.98
CA VAL A 43 -2.70 -12.63 -14.74
C VAL A 43 -1.62 -11.66 -14.27
N GLN A 44 -0.79 -11.18 -15.18
CA GLN A 44 0.25 -10.20 -14.84
C GLN A 44 -0.35 -8.90 -14.30
N GLU A 45 -1.45 -8.43 -14.90
CA GLU A 45 -2.14 -7.23 -14.45
C GLU A 45 -2.72 -7.40 -13.04
N ARG A 46 -3.33 -8.56 -12.76
CA ARG A 46 -3.85 -8.89 -11.42
C ARG A 46 -2.73 -8.93 -10.38
N LEU A 47 -1.59 -9.55 -10.70
CA LEU A 47 -0.43 -9.59 -9.80
C LEU A 47 0.11 -8.18 -9.52
N ASN A 48 0.23 -7.35 -10.56
CA ASN A 48 0.66 -5.96 -10.41
C ASN A 48 -0.30 -5.16 -9.53
N GLN A 49 -1.60 -5.41 -9.63
CA GLN A 49 -2.60 -4.79 -8.77
C GLN A 49 -2.45 -5.23 -7.31
N ILE A 50 -2.37 -6.53 -7.03
CA ILE A 50 -2.18 -7.06 -5.67
C ILE A 50 -0.89 -6.52 -5.05
N ASN A 51 0.20 -6.48 -5.82
CA ASN A 51 1.47 -5.94 -5.35
C ASN A 51 1.40 -4.43 -5.06
N ALA A 52 0.69 -3.66 -5.88
CA ALA A 52 0.48 -2.24 -5.64
C ALA A 52 -0.36 -1.98 -4.38
N GLU A 53 -1.44 -2.75 -4.20
CA GLU A 53 -2.32 -2.70 -3.02
C GLU A 53 -1.53 -3.04 -1.74
N ARG A 54 -0.77 -4.14 -1.74
CA ARG A 54 0.08 -4.53 -0.59
C ARG A 54 1.16 -3.49 -0.29
N ALA A 55 1.84 -2.97 -1.32
CA ALA A 55 2.84 -1.94 -1.13
C ALA A 55 2.24 -0.67 -0.50
N LEU A 56 1.05 -0.27 -0.95
CA LEU A 56 0.36 0.89 -0.40
C LEU A 56 -0.16 0.65 1.02
N ALA A 57 -0.68 -0.54 1.31
CA ALA A 57 -1.13 -0.94 2.64
C ALA A 57 0.01 -0.93 3.68
N ARG A 58 1.26 -1.16 3.25
CA ARG A 58 2.45 -0.99 4.10
C ARG A 58 2.90 0.47 4.19
N LEU A 59 2.79 1.21 3.09
CA LEU A 59 3.29 2.58 2.97
C LEU A 59 2.51 3.56 3.84
N ILE A 60 1.19 3.41 3.93
CA ILE A 60 0.32 4.34 4.68
C ILE A 60 0.64 4.27 6.19
N PRO A 61 0.56 3.12 6.89
CA PRO A 61 0.82 3.08 8.33
C PRO A 61 2.29 3.34 8.68
N ALA A 62 3.23 3.17 7.73
CA ALA A 62 4.63 3.54 7.92
C ALA A 62 4.88 5.05 7.97
N ASN A 63 3.94 5.87 7.47
CA ASN A 63 4.16 7.29 7.25
C ASN A 63 3.10 8.21 7.82
N PHE A 64 1.91 7.68 8.09
CA PHE A 64 0.76 8.45 8.52
C PHE A 64 0.12 7.85 9.77
N THR A 65 -0.60 8.69 10.49
CA THR A 65 -1.25 8.44 11.77
C THR A 65 -2.69 8.91 11.72
N ASP A 66 -3.45 8.68 12.79
CA ASP A 66 -4.82 9.16 12.99
C ASP A 66 -4.95 10.70 12.97
N LYS A 67 -3.85 11.43 13.16
CA LYS A 67 -3.77 12.89 13.07
C LYS A 67 -3.66 13.43 11.64
N ASP A 68 -3.55 12.55 10.66
CA ASP A 68 -3.39 12.91 9.25
C ASP A 68 -4.71 12.81 8.49
N TYR A 69 -4.78 13.48 7.34
CA TYR A 69 -6.03 13.64 6.60
C TYR A 69 -6.09 12.73 5.39
N LYS A 70 -7.27 12.19 5.12
CA LYS A 70 -7.71 11.70 3.81
C LYS A 70 -8.77 12.65 3.28
N PHE A 71 -8.63 13.13 2.05
CA PHE A 71 -9.61 14.01 1.42
C PHE A 71 -9.55 13.90 -0.10
N GLU A 72 -10.53 14.51 -0.76
CA GLU A 72 -10.58 14.66 -2.21
C GLU A 72 -10.35 16.12 -2.60
N LEU A 73 -9.47 16.36 -3.57
CA LEU A 73 -9.40 17.65 -4.26
C LEU A 73 -10.23 17.58 -5.53
N THR A 74 -11.24 18.43 -5.63
CA THR A 74 -12.12 18.56 -6.78
C THR A 74 -11.90 19.90 -7.46
N TYR A 75 -12.01 19.93 -8.78
CA TYR A 75 -12.00 21.18 -9.55
C TYR A 75 -13.39 21.83 -9.60
N ALA A 76 -13.41 23.16 -9.49
CA ALA A 76 -14.59 23.93 -9.87
C ALA A 76 -14.84 23.78 -11.39
N PRO A 77 -16.10 23.85 -11.87
CA PRO A 77 -16.44 23.66 -13.28
C PRO A 77 -15.53 24.41 -14.26
N GLN A 78 -15.24 25.68 -13.98
CA GLN A 78 -14.43 26.58 -14.79
C GLN A 78 -12.92 26.28 -14.77
N ASN A 79 -12.45 25.49 -13.80
CA ASN A 79 -11.04 25.18 -13.58
C ASN A 79 -10.67 23.76 -13.96
N ASN A 80 -11.62 22.99 -14.53
CA ASN A 80 -11.37 21.62 -14.96
C ASN A 80 -10.17 21.59 -15.93
N PRO A 81 -9.15 20.76 -15.65
CA PRO A 81 -7.97 20.68 -16.52
C PRO A 81 -8.35 20.01 -17.84
N ALA A 82 -7.72 20.46 -18.93
CA ALA A 82 -7.92 19.89 -20.26
C ALA A 82 -7.37 18.45 -20.36
N ASP A 83 -6.31 18.13 -19.62
CA ASP A 83 -5.67 16.81 -19.64
C ASP A 83 -5.06 16.42 -18.29
N LEU A 84 -4.60 15.17 -18.21
CA LEU A 84 -3.99 14.59 -17.02
C LEU A 84 -2.64 15.24 -16.67
N GLU A 85 -1.88 15.69 -17.66
CA GLU A 85 -0.58 16.34 -17.43
C GLU A 85 -0.74 17.70 -16.74
N ARG A 86 -1.74 18.48 -17.17
CA ARG A 86 -2.11 19.73 -16.51
C ARG A 86 -2.58 19.48 -15.09
N ALA A 87 -3.37 18.42 -14.87
CA ALA A 87 -3.80 18.01 -13.54
C ALA A 87 -2.59 17.69 -12.64
N LYS A 88 -1.64 16.87 -13.12
CA LYS A 88 -0.40 16.55 -12.39
C LYS A 88 0.41 17.82 -12.06
N LYS A 89 0.52 18.77 -13.00
CA LYS A 89 1.22 20.06 -12.79
C LYS A 89 0.53 20.92 -11.73
N ASP A 90 -0.79 20.99 -11.76
CA ASP A 90 -1.58 21.71 -10.76
C ASP A 90 -1.40 21.10 -9.36
N PHE A 91 -1.42 19.77 -9.25
CA PHE A 91 -1.15 19.08 -7.98
C PHE A 91 0.28 19.34 -7.48
N ALA A 92 1.28 19.32 -8.37
CA ALA A 92 2.66 19.65 -8.00
C ALA A 92 2.79 21.10 -7.48
N ASN A 93 2.07 22.05 -8.09
CA ASN A 93 2.01 23.43 -7.61
C ASN A 93 1.30 23.54 -6.26
N PHE A 94 0.20 22.81 -6.06
CA PHE A 94 -0.46 22.69 -4.77
C PHE A 94 0.51 22.20 -3.67
N VAL A 95 1.24 21.10 -3.92
CA VAL A 95 2.26 20.58 -3.00
C VAL A 95 3.34 21.62 -2.68
N LYS A 96 3.79 22.40 -3.67
CA LYS A 96 4.76 23.50 -3.44
C LYS A 96 4.16 24.57 -2.54
N ARG A 97 2.91 24.99 -2.78
CA ARG A 97 2.22 26.00 -1.95
C ARG A 97 2.02 25.52 -0.52
N VAL A 98 1.58 24.27 -0.32
CA VAL A 98 1.44 23.67 1.01
C VAL A 98 2.78 23.66 1.75
N ASN A 99 3.85 23.20 1.11
CA ASN A 99 5.17 23.18 1.74
C ASN A 99 5.67 24.59 2.11
N ARG A 100 5.41 25.62 1.30
CA ARG A 100 5.73 27.02 1.67
C ARG A 100 4.97 27.46 2.92
N ALA A 101 3.67 27.12 3.02
CA ALA A 101 2.87 27.41 4.20
C ALA A 101 3.36 26.65 5.45
N ARG A 102 3.86 25.42 5.28
CA ARG A 102 4.44 24.61 6.38
C ARG A 102 5.77 25.17 6.88
N VAL A 103 6.66 25.58 5.97
CA VAL A 103 7.94 26.21 6.34
C VAL A 103 7.72 27.46 7.19
N LYS A 104 6.75 28.31 6.84
CA LYS A 104 6.39 29.50 7.63
C LYS A 104 5.95 29.17 9.07
N ARG A 105 5.48 27.95 9.33
CA ARG A 105 5.04 27.48 10.65
C ARG A 105 6.07 26.58 11.34
N GLY A 106 7.27 26.43 10.79
CA GLY A 106 8.29 25.52 11.32
C GLY A 106 7.93 24.03 11.20
N LEU A 107 6.97 23.68 10.34
CA LEU A 107 6.53 22.30 10.15
C LEU A 107 7.42 21.56 9.14
N PRO A 108 7.66 20.25 9.33
CA PRO A 108 8.43 19.45 8.38
C PRO A 108 7.74 19.36 7.03
N ARG A 109 8.53 19.08 5.98
CA ARG A 109 8.01 18.90 4.62
C ARG A 109 6.91 17.83 4.59
N MET A 110 5.81 18.15 3.93
CA MET A 110 4.63 17.31 3.83
C MET A 110 4.96 15.95 3.21
N LYS A 111 4.50 14.86 3.84
CA LYS A 111 4.34 13.58 3.16
C LYS A 111 2.94 13.50 2.58
N TYR A 112 2.81 12.88 1.41
CA TYR A 112 1.51 12.67 0.79
C TYR A 112 1.50 11.42 -0.10
N ILE A 113 0.31 10.88 -0.29
CA ILE A 113 0.01 9.88 -1.31
C ILE A 113 -1.23 10.37 -2.05
N TYR A 114 -1.22 10.33 -3.38
CA TYR A 114 -2.42 10.61 -4.13
C TYR A 114 -2.68 9.58 -5.24
N SER A 115 -3.95 9.38 -5.56
CA SER A 115 -4.39 8.76 -6.81
C SER A 115 -5.28 9.75 -7.55
N ILE A 116 -5.32 9.61 -8.87
CA ILE A 116 -6.18 10.42 -9.72
C ILE A 116 -7.36 9.53 -10.12
N GLU A 117 -8.57 10.08 -10.03
CA GLU A 117 -9.82 9.50 -10.51
C GLU A 117 -10.40 10.40 -11.60
N GLN A 118 -10.96 9.81 -12.65
CA GLN A 118 -11.78 10.53 -13.61
C GLN A 118 -13.22 10.02 -13.51
N GLY A 119 -14.15 10.91 -13.16
CA GLY A 119 -15.55 10.57 -13.01
C GLY A 119 -16.14 10.06 -14.32
N SER A 120 -16.69 8.85 -14.31
CA SER A 120 -17.19 8.18 -15.53
C SER A 120 -18.33 8.92 -16.23
N LYS A 121 -19.14 9.69 -15.49
CA LYS A 121 -20.27 10.46 -16.04
C LYS A 121 -19.93 11.92 -16.33
N SER A 122 -19.10 12.55 -15.50
CA SER A 122 -18.81 13.98 -15.56
C SER A 122 -17.51 14.32 -16.27
N GLY A 123 -16.64 13.34 -16.51
CA GLY A 123 -15.28 13.53 -17.02
C GLY A 123 -14.36 14.30 -16.05
N ARG A 124 -14.85 14.70 -14.87
CA ARG A 124 -14.12 15.53 -13.91
C ARG A 124 -12.99 14.74 -13.27
N ILE A 125 -11.85 15.40 -13.16
CA ILE A 125 -10.68 14.86 -12.49
C ILE A 125 -10.80 15.16 -10.99
N HIS A 126 -10.59 14.13 -10.17
CA HIS A 126 -10.51 14.22 -8.72
C HIS A 126 -9.16 13.67 -8.26
N PHE A 127 -8.58 14.28 -7.24
CA PHE A 127 -7.42 13.71 -6.55
C PHE A 127 -7.87 13.13 -5.22
N HIS A 128 -7.69 11.84 -5.02
CA HIS A 128 -7.75 11.25 -3.69
C HIS A 128 -6.40 11.47 -3.02
N VAL A 129 -6.37 12.09 -1.86
CA VAL A 129 -5.13 12.50 -1.20
C VAL A 129 -5.11 11.99 0.24
N ILE A 130 -4.00 11.40 0.62
CA ILE A 130 -3.58 11.20 2.01
C ILE A 130 -2.44 12.16 2.27
N MET A 131 -2.50 12.93 3.34
CA MET A 131 -1.54 14.01 3.61
C MET A 131 -1.26 14.15 5.10
N THR A 132 0.01 14.42 5.44
CA THR A 132 0.39 14.75 6.81
C THR A 132 -0.37 15.98 7.31
N GLY A 133 -0.90 15.89 8.53
CA GLY A 133 -1.60 16.97 9.22
C GLY A 133 -0.70 18.17 9.57
N GLY A 134 -1.27 19.11 10.33
CA GLY A 134 -0.60 20.34 10.78
C GLY A 134 -1.00 21.61 10.02
N LEU A 135 -1.76 21.49 8.93
CA LEU A 135 -2.56 22.60 8.38
C LEU A 135 -4.03 22.25 8.51
N THR A 136 -4.86 23.23 8.82
CA THR A 136 -6.32 23.09 8.85
C THR A 136 -6.88 22.88 7.44
N ILE A 137 -8.08 22.29 7.36
CA ILE A 137 -8.78 22.06 6.10
C ILE A 137 -9.07 23.36 5.36
N ASN A 138 -9.42 24.42 6.08
CA ASN A 138 -9.68 25.74 5.48
C ASN A 138 -8.42 26.31 4.81
N GLU A 139 -7.25 26.16 5.44
CA GLU A 139 -5.98 26.56 4.84
C GLU A 139 -5.65 25.73 3.61
N ILE A 140 -5.90 24.41 3.66
CA ILE A 140 -5.69 23.51 2.53
C ILE A 140 -6.61 23.90 1.35
N ALA A 141 -7.88 24.21 1.62
CA ALA A 141 -8.84 24.66 0.62
C ALA A 141 -8.45 25.99 -0.01
N SER A 142 -8.04 26.97 0.81
CA SER A 142 -7.50 28.24 0.35
C SER A 142 -6.26 28.06 -0.54
N ILE A 143 -5.34 27.17 -0.16
CA ILE A 143 -4.13 26.85 -0.93
C ILE A 143 -4.45 26.11 -2.23
N TRP A 144 -5.50 25.29 -2.26
CA TRP A 144 -5.95 24.62 -3.47
C TRP A 144 -6.41 25.65 -4.51
N GLY A 145 -7.36 26.52 -4.14
CA GLY A 145 -7.75 27.70 -4.92
C GLY A 145 -8.29 27.42 -6.33
N LYS A 146 -8.54 26.15 -6.67
CA LYS A 146 -9.01 25.70 -8.00
C LYS A 146 -10.37 24.98 -7.92
N GLY A 147 -10.90 24.81 -6.72
CA GLY A 147 -12.17 24.14 -6.45
C GLY A 147 -12.29 23.85 -4.97
N TYR A 148 -12.75 22.64 -4.64
CA TYR A 148 -13.20 22.27 -3.30
C TYR A 148 -12.33 21.16 -2.71
N VAL A 149 -12.31 21.11 -1.38
CA VAL A 149 -11.76 20.02 -0.59
C VAL A 149 -12.94 19.25 -0.03
N ASP A 150 -13.19 18.07 -0.58
CA ASP A 150 -14.36 17.27 -0.27
C ASP A 150 -13.98 16.01 0.50
N LYS A 151 -14.98 15.40 1.16
CA LYS A 151 -14.88 14.09 1.83
C LYS A 151 -13.67 13.97 2.76
N VAL A 152 -13.43 15.02 3.54
CA VAL A 152 -12.38 15.03 4.55
C VAL A 152 -12.72 14.03 5.65
N LEU A 153 -11.84 13.07 5.85
CA LEU A 153 -11.94 12.06 6.89
C LEU A 153 -10.58 11.93 7.59
N PRO A 154 -10.57 11.66 8.91
CA PRO A 154 -9.35 11.20 9.57
C PRO A 154 -8.93 9.86 8.97
N LEU A 155 -7.63 9.56 8.99
CA LEU A 155 -7.16 8.22 8.66
C LEU A 155 -7.58 7.25 9.75
N MET A 156 -8.35 6.24 9.35
CA MET A 156 -8.74 5.15 10.23
C MET A 156 -7.90 3.91 9.98
N PHE A 157 -7.46 3.31 11.07
CA PHE A 157 -6.65 2.11 11.06
C PHE A 157 -7.36 1.00 11.83
N ASP A 158 -7.61 -0.12 11.14
CA ASP A 158 -8.19 -1.34 11.71
C ASP A 158 -7.08 -2.35 12.11
N GLN A 159 -7.47 -3.56 12.51
CA GLN A 159 -6.54 -4.62 12.89
C GLN A 159 -5.59 -5.05 11.75
N THR A 160 -6.00 -4.88 10.49
CA THR A 160 -5.18 -5.12 9.29
C THR A 160 -4.52 -3.84 8.76
N GLY A 161 -4.67 -2.73 9.48
CA GLY A 161 -4.17 -1.41 9.12
C GLY A 161 -5.13 -0.65 8.23
N CYS A 162 -4.76 -0.49 6.97
CA CYS A 162 -5.50 0.36 6.03
C CYS A 162 -5.75 -0.36 4.69
N ALA A 163 -5.91 -1.69 4.73
CA ALA A 163 -6.05 -2.51 3.53
C ALA A 163 -7.23 -2.05 2.65
N GLY A 164 -8.34 -1.64 3.26
CA GLY A 164 -9.50 -1.07 2.55
C GLY A 164 -9.17 0.23 1.81
N ILE A 165 -8.44 1.16 2.46
CA ILE A 165 -8.00 2.42 1.84
C ILE A 165 -7.04 2.15 0.69
N ALA A 166 -6.08 1.25 0.88
CA ALA A 166 -5.12 0.89 -0.16
C ALA A 166 -5.81 0.29 -1.40
N LYS A 167 -6.77 -0.62 -1.17
CA LYS A 167 -7.60 -1.20 -2.25
C LYS A 167 -8.39 -0.12 -3.00
N TYR A 168 -8.98 0.83 -2.27
CA TYR A 168 -9.70 1.94 -2.88
C TYR A 168 -8.82 2.80 -3.80
N PHE A 169 -7.65 3.22 -3.31
CA PHE A 169 -6.69 4.03 -4.09
C PHE A 169 -6.17 3.29 -5.33
N CYS A 170 -6.02 1.96 -5.27
CA CYS A 170 -5.50 1.16 -6.37
C CYS A 170 -6.57 0.67 -7.37
N LYS A 171 -7.86 0.86 -7.08
CA LYS A 171 -8.97 0.34 -7.90
C LYS A 171 -9.06 1.04 -9.26
N GLN A 172 -8.63 2.29 -9.34
CA GLN A 172 -8.82 3.10 -10.54
C GLN A 172 -7.63 3.05 -11.48
N LYS A 173 -7.91 2.73 -12.74
CA LYS A 173 -6.95 2.79 -13.84
C LYS A 173 -7.32 3.98 -14.71
N ILE A 174 -6.52 5.05 -14.66
CA ILE A 174 -6.59 6.08 -15.68
C ILE A 174 -5.66 5.67 -16.82
N SER A 175 -6.23 5.56 -18.02
CA SER A 175 -5.47 5.47 -19.26
C SER A 175 -4.86 6.84 -19.54
N ASP A 176 -3.54 6.92 -19.53
CA ASP A 176 -2.82 8.09 -20.03
C ASP A 176 -2.75 7.96 -21.56
N HIS A 177 -3.83 8.37 -22.24
CA HIS A 177 -3.99 8.23 -23.70
C HIS A 177 -2.87 8.92 -24.48
N ASN A 178 -2.25 9.95 -23.90
CA ASN A 178 -1.21 10.74 -24.57
C ASN A 178 0.17 10.06 -24.58
N ASN A 179 0.41 9.06 -23.71
CA ASN A 179 1.75 8.50 -23.51
C ASN A 179 1.85 6.99 -23.77
N GLY A 180 0.77 6.35 -24.24
CA GLY A 180 0.72 4.90 -24.51
C GLY A 180 1.03 4.01 -23.30
N LYS A 181 1.03 4.58 -22.09
CA LYS A 181 1.40 3.92 -20.83
C LYS A 181 0.26 4.06 -19.84
N HIS A 182 0.01 3.02 -19.05
CA HIS A 182 -0.92 3.13 -17.94
C HIS A 182 -0.36 4.12 -16.90
N ALA A 183 -1.21 5.06 -16.44
CA ALA A 183 -0.83 5.95 -15.35
C ALA A 183 -0.49 5.12 -14.09
N LYS A 184 0.39 5.66 -13.25
CA LYS A 184 0.66 5.06 -11.94
C LYS A 184 -0.64 5.08 -11.13
N ARG A 185 -0.98 3.95 -10.48
CA ARG A 185 -2.18 3.80 -9.64
C ARG A 185 -2.22 4.82 -8.51
N TYR A 186 -1.06 5.08 -7.92
CA TYR A 186 -0.85 6.14 -6.94
C TYR A 186 0.55 6.71 -7.08
N VAL A 187 0.75 7.90 -6.52
CA VAL A 187 2.05 8.57 -6.41
C VAL A 187 2.24 8.96 -4.95
N ALA A 188 3.40 8.61 -4.40
CA ALA A 188 3.78 8.98 -3.04
C ALA A 188 4.93 9.99 -3.06
N SER A 189 4.99 10.85 -2.05
CA SER A 189 6.10 11.77 -1.84
C SER A 189 7.43 11.01 -1.63
N THR A 190 8.53 11.61 -2.07
CA THR A 190 9.86 10.97 -2.02
C THR A 190 10.39 10.76 -0.60
N ASN A 191 9.93 11.56 0.37
CA ASN A 191 10.27 11.45 1.79
C ASN A 191 9.41 10.42 2.55
N CYS A 192 8.57 9.63 1.87
CA CYS A 192 7.89 8.50 2.51
C CYS A 192 8.89 7.36 2.79
N ILE A 193 8.84 6.85 4.02
CA ILE A 193 9.56 5.65 4.44
C ILE A 193 8.95 4.46 3.73
N LYS A 194 9.76 3.70 2.99
CA LYS A 194 9.34 2.48 2.30
C LYS A 194 9.77 1.28 3.14
N PRO A 195 8.84 0.53 3.75
CA PRO A 195 9.17 -0.64 4.55
C PRO A 195 9.95 -1.66 3.74
N GLN A 196 11.10 -2.09 4.25
CA GLN A 196 11.97 -3.06 3.58
C GLN A 196 11.72 -4.48 4.13
N PRO A 197 11.86 -5.51 3.28
CA PRO A 197 11.74 -6.89 3.73
C PRO A 197 12.93 -7.30 4.61
N GLN A 198 12.64 -8.01 5.69
CA GLN A 198 13.61 -8.74 6.49
C GLN A 198 13.39 -10.23 6.25
N ASN A 199 14.37 -10.91 5.63
CA ASN A 199 14.26 -12.32 5.25
C ASN A 199 14.99 -13.22 6.24
N ASN A 200 14.39 -14.34 6.62
CA ASN A 200 15.02 -15.43 7.36
C ASN A 200 14.66 -16.77 6.71
N ASP A 201 15.66 -17.50 6.22
CA ASP A 201 15.49 -18.76 5.48
C ASP A 201 15.66 -20.01 6.35
N TYR A 202 15.89 -19.84 7.66
CA TYR A 202 16.33 -20.93 8.56
C TYR A 202 15.38 -21.17 9.73
N ARG A 203 14.50 -20.22 10.07
CA ARG A 203 13.57 -20.35 11.21
C ARG A 203 12.44 -21.35 10.97
N LEU A 204 12.01 -21.52 9.72
CA LEU A 204 10.80 -22.27 9.38
C LEU A 204 11.11 -23.56 8.61
N THR A 205 10.47 -24.66 9.02
CA THR A 205 10.50 -25.94 8.30
C THR A 205 9.21 -26.14 7.50
N LYS A 206 9.25 -27.01 6.47
CA LYS A 206 8.04 -27.35 5.68
C LYS A 206 6.90 -27.86 6.56
N ARG A 207 7.20 -28.75 7.51
CA ARG A 207 6.21 -29.32 8.43
C ARG A 207 5.60 -28.24 9.33
N ALA A 208 6.42 -27.32 9.84
CA ALA A 208 5.94 -26.21 10.67
C ALA A 208 4.98 -25.31 9.87
N VAL A 209 5.35 -24.90 8.66
CA VAL A 209 4.48 -24.05 7.82
C VAL A 209 3.19 -24.77 7.42
N GLN A 210 3.26 -26.06 7.11
CA GLN A 210 2.06 -26.86 6.84
C GLN A 210 1.13 -26.93 8.07
N SER A 211 1.69 -27.15 9.26
CA SER A 211 0.92 -27.10 10.51
C SER A 211 0.30 -25.72 10.76
N MET A 212 1.05 -24.64 10.51
CA MET A 212 0.54 -23.26 10.63
C MET A 212 -0.59 -22.99 9.64
N ALA A 213 -0.50 -23.52 8.41
CA ALA A 213 -1.54 -23.32 7.39
C ALA A 213 -2.85 -24.00 7.78
N TYR A 214 -2.81 -25.19 8.37
CA TYR A 214 -4.02 -25.88 8.86
C TYR A 214 -4.58 -25.27 10.15
N ASN A 215 -3.75 -24.61 10.94
CA ASN A 215 -4.13 -23.96 12.19
C ASN A 215 -4.07 -22.43 12.07
N CYS A 216 -4.44 -21.88 10.91
CA CYS A 216 -4.30 -20.45 10.63
C CYS A 216 -5.13 -19.56 11.56
N ASP A 217 -6.23 -20.08 12.09
CA ASP A 217 -7.13 -19.35 12.98
C ASP A 217 -6.68 -19.40 14.46
N ASN A 218 -5.63 -20.17 14.77
CA ASN A 218 -5.07 -20.23 16.11
C ASN A 218 -4.19 -19.00 16.37
N SER A 219 -4.78 -17.93 16.91
CA SER A 219 -4.07 -16.70 17.25
C SER A 219 -2.89 -16.94 18.20
N ALA A 220 -3.06 -17.80 19.21
CA ALA A 220 -2.03 -18.08 20.22
C ALA A 220 -0.75 -18.66 19.59
N LEU A 221 -0.86 -19.48 18.54
CA LEU A 221 0.28 -20.00 17.80
C LEU A 221 1.19 -18.86 17.29
N PHE A 222 0.57 -17.83 16.69
CA PHE A 222 1.28 -16.72 16.08
C PHE A 222 1.73 -15.69 17.12
N GLU A 223 0.89 -15.39 18.11
CA GLU A 223 1.23 -14.46 19.19
C GLU A 223 2.40 -14.98 20.05
N ASN A 224 2.50 -16.29 20.28
CA ASN A 224 3.67 -16.88 20.96
C ASN A 224 4.96 -16.76 20.14
N MET A 225 4.86 -16.82 18.81
CA MET A 225 6.02 -16.61 17.92
C MET A 225 6.42 -15.13 17.79
N TYR A 226 5.49 -14.21 18.05
CA TYR A 226 5.62 -12.77 17.87
C TYR A 226 5.03 -12.02 19.06
N GLN A 227 5.72 -12.10 20.20
CA GLN A 227 5.20 -11.73 21.52
C GLN A 227 4.71 -10.28 21.63
N ASP A 228 5.30 -9.34 20.90
CA ASP A 228 4.92 -7.91 20.93
C ASP A 228 3.67 -7.58 20.09
N TYR A 229 3.07 -8.58 19.45
CA TYR A 229 2.00 -8.39 18.47
C TYR A 229 0.75 -9.22 18.82
N TYR A 230 -0.40 -8.67 18.48
CA TYR A 230 -1.68 -9.38 18.39
C TYR A 230 -1.89 -9.92 16.97
N TYR A 231 -2.53 -11.08 16.88
CA TYR A 231 -2.99 -11.65 15.63
C TYR A 231 -4.10 -10.78 15.01
N ALA A 232 -4.04 -10.55 13.69
CA ALA A 232 -5.11 -9.88 12.95
C ALA A 232 -5.78 -10.83 11.95
N ASP A 233 -4.97 -11.44 11.07
CA ASP A 233 -5.47 -12.25 9.97
C ASP A 233 -4.35 -13.16 9.45
N CYS A 234 -4.70 -14.36 9.00
CA CYS A 234 -3.78 -15.32 8.39
C CYS A 234 -4.41 -15.89 7.14
N ARG A 235 -3.71 -15.71 6.01
CA ARG A 235 -4.18 -16.13 4.70
C ARG A 235 -3.27 -17.22 4.14
N PRO A 236 -3.57 -18.50 4.39
CA PRO A 236 -2.87 -19.60 3.74
C PRO A 236 -3.30 -19.72 2.27
N PHE A 237 -2.37 -20.15 1.42
CA PHE A 237 -2.58 -20.44 0.02
C PHE A 237 -1.81 -21.70 -0.36
N TRP A 238 -2.51 -22.72 -0.86
CA TRP A 238 -1.88 -23.91 -1.40
C TRP A 238 -1.48 -23.67 -2.86
N ASN A 239 -0.21 -23.93 -3.17
CA ASN A 239 0.28 -23.86 -4.54
C ASN A 239 0.36 -25.28 -5.13
N GLU A 240 -0.54 -25.58 -6.07
CA GLU A 240 -0.64 -26.87 -6.74
C GLU A 240 0.61 -27.21 -7.58
N ASP A 241 1.29 -26.21 -8.16
CA ASP A 241 2.44 -26.44 -9.05
C ASP A 241 3.65 -27.01 -8.32
N ASN A 242 3.80 -26.69 -7.03
CA ASN A 242 4.95 -27.11 -6.24
C ASN A 242 4.58 -27.88 -4.96
N GLY A 243 3.29 -28.07 -4.68
CA GLY A 243 2.79 -28.85 -3.56
C GLY A 243 3.22 -28.27 -2.20
N THR A 244 3.12 -26.94 -2.05
CA THR A 244 3.52 -26.25 -0.82
C THR A 244 2.54 -25.15 -0.43
N PHE A 245 2.47 -24.88 0.88
CA PHE A 245 1.73 -23.76 1.42
C PHE A 245 2.55 -22.46 1.37
N TYR A 246 1.86 -21.37 1.08
CA TYR A 246 2.25 -20.00 1.26
C TYR A 246 1.37 -19.41 2.36
N ILE A 247 1.91 -18.62 3.27
CA ILE A 247 1.13 -17.95 4.32
C ILE A 247 1.41 -16.45 4.26
N SER A 248 0.37 -15.63 4.24
CA SER A 248 0.45 -14.19 4.54
C SER A 248 -0.21 -13.95 5.90
N LEU A 249 0.59 -13.68 6.92
CA LEU A 249 0.17 -13.38 8.27
C LEU A 249 0.23 -11.86 8.51
N PHE A 250 -0.83 -11.31 9.07
CA PHE A 250 -0.96 -9.90 9.44
C PHE A 250 -1.12 -9.78 10.94
N MET A 251 -0.36 -8.88 11.55
CA MET A 251 -0.34 -8.65 12.98
C MET A 251 -0.19 -7.15 13.28
N TYR A 252 -0.59 -6.73 14.48
CA TYR A 252 -0.44 -5.35 14.96
C TYR A 252 0.13 -5.34 16.38
N ARG A 253 0.88 -4.29 16.72
CA ARG A 253 1.53 -4.16 18.03
C ARG A 253 0.49 -4.11 19.13
N ARG A 254 0.81 -4.71 20.28
CA ARG A 254 -0.06 -4.64 21.46
C ARG A 254 -0.31 -3.23 21.97
N THR A 255 0.59 -2.30 21.66
CA THR A 255 0.48 -0.88 22.01
C THR A 255 -0.30 -0.05 21.00
N ALA A 256 -0.83 -0.66 19.92
CA ALA A 256 -1.52 0.07 18.87
C ALA A 256 -2.87 0.61 19.38
N LYS A 257 -3.14 1.89 19.12
CA LYS A 257 -4.48 2.47 19.26
C LYS A 257 -5.21 2.26 17.94
N LEU A 258 -6.18 1.35 17.93
CA LEU A 258 -6.98 1.04 16.76
C LEU A 258 -8.31 1.80 16.82
N ASN A 259 -8.81 2.18 15.64
CA ASN A 259 -10.14 2.77 15.49
C ASN A 259 -11.11 1.63 15.20
N ILE A 260 -11.52 0.90 16.24
CA ILE A 260 -12.46 -0.23 16.19
C ILE A 260 -13.84 0.23 16.64
#